data_AF-A0A372RK95-F1
#
_entry.id   AF-A0A372RK95-F1
#
_cell.length_a   1.000
_cell.length_b   1.000
_cell.length_c   1.000
_cell.angle_alpha   90.00
_cell.angle_beta   90.00
_cell.angle_gamma   90.00
#
_symmetry.space_group_name_H-M   'P 1'
#
loop_
_entity.id
_entity.type
_entity.pdbx_description
1 polymer ?
#
loop_
_entity_poly.entity_id
_entity_poly.type
_entity_poly.pdbx_seq_one_letter_code
_entity_poly.pdbx_strand_id
1 'polypeptide(L)'
;MCHQVRHLRIHMIWSRHFEEKHIDKTGEVIHELISSQKSLISFHLESCKAYTRIFFPLLSIHSGTLKHIKFDQVDFKGCTSWAPISDCANLELLEIIQCTNMGADMVRPLISINTLGEKFKVKYIKINHSCRELEEWVKRVNGYRRIDLPIDIQKLDEASGSNNRTKEI
;
A
#
# COMPACT_ATOMS: atom_id res chain seq x y z
N MET A 1 10.99 -9.08 -24.99
CA MET A 1 10.28 -8.80 -23.73
C MET A 1 8.79 -8.88 -23.97
N CYS A 2 7.99 -9.33 -23.00
CA CYS A 2 6.53 -9.30 -23.08
C CYS A 2 6.04 -7.87 -22.79
N HIS A 3 5.14 -7.32 -23.61
CA HIS A 3 4.60 -5.96 -23.47
C HIS A 3 3.12 -5.91 -23.07
N GLN A 4 2.51 -7.08 -22.87
CA GLN A 4 1.07 -7.26 -22.67
C GLN A 4 0.75 -7.88 -21.31
N VAL A 5 1.65 -7.80 -20.33
CA VAL A 5 1.34 -8.26 -18.98
C VAL A 5 0.20 -7.39 -18.43
N ARG A 6 -0.94 -8.03 -18.15
CA ARG A 6 -2.12 -7.38 -17.57
C ARG A 6 -2.16 -7.44 -16.05
N HIS A 7 -1.53 -8.46 -15.48
CA HIS A 7 -1.55 -8.73 -14.05
C HIS A 7 -0.12 -9.01 -13.60
N LEU A 8 0.42 -8.13 -12.76
CA LEU A 8 1.75 -8.29 -12.19
C LEU A 8 1.61 -8.50 -10.69
N ARG A 9 2.11 -9.65 -10.22
CA ARG A 9 2.23 -9.95 -8.80
C ARG A 9 3.69 -10.18 -8.47
N ILE A 10 4.21 -9.33 -7.58
CA ILE A 10 5.55 -9.40 -7.02
C ILE A 10 5.38 -9.82 -5.57
N HIS A 11 5.88 -11.01 -5.24
CA HIS A 11 5.70 -11.61 -3.92
C HIS A 11 7.04 -12.08 -3.37
N MET A 12 7.29 -11.78 -2.08
CA MET A 12 8.43 -12.31 -1.32
C MET A 12 9.80 -12.04 -1.96
N ILE A 13 10.01 -10.85 -2.52
CA ILE A 13 11.37 -10.41 -2.86
C ILE A 13 12.06 -9.92 -1.59
N TRP A 14 12.84 -10.81 -0.99
CA TRP A 14 13.67 -10.54 0.16
C TRP A 14 15.10 -10.21 -0.27
N SER A 15 15.68 -9.17 0.32
CA SER A 15 17.14 -9.00 0.33
C SER A 15 17.65 -9.30 1.72
N ARG A 16 18.56 -10.28 1.86
CA ARG A 16 19.24 -10.58 3.13
C ARG A 16 20.23 -9.48 3.52
N HIS A 17 20.71 -8.73 2.53
CA HIS A 17 21.63 -7.61 2.71
C HIS A 17 20.92 -6.35 2.24
N PHE A 18 20.56 -5.47 3.18
CA PHE A 18 19.96 -4.17 2.89
C PHE A 18 20.92 -3.17 2.24
N GLU A 19 22.14 -3.61 1.90
CA GLU A 19 23.10 -2.80 1.16
C GLU A 19 22.45 -2.35 -0.15
N GLU A 20 22.26 -1.03 -0.27
CA GLU A 20 21.44 -0.38 -1.28
C GLU A 20 21.77 -0.86 -2.70
N LYS A 21 23.06 -1.11 -2.99
CA LYS A 21 23.57 -1.51 -4.31
C LYS A 21 22.93 -2.78 -4.90
N HIS A 22 22.63 -3.80 -4.10
CA HIS A 22 22.02 -5.05 -4.60
C HIS A 22 20.51 -4.92 -4.80
N ILE A 23 19.88 -4.09 -3.96
CA ILE A 23 18.47 -3.71 -4.09
C ILE A 23 18.28 -2.90 -5.37
N ASP A 24 19.20 -1.98 -5.67
CA ASP A 24 19.11 -1.10 -6.83
C ASP A 24 19.21 -1.89 -8.15
N LYS A 25 20.17 -2.81 -8.28
CA LYS A 25 20.32 -3.62 -9.50
C LYS A 25 19.13 -4.57 -9.75
N THR A 26 18.60 -5.20 -8.71
CA THR A 26 17.37 -6.01 -8.83
C THR A 26 16.17 -5.12 -9.14
N GLY A 27 16.15 -3.93 -8.55
CA GLY A 27 15.21 -2.86 -8.81
C GLY A 27 15.18 -2.42 -10.27
N GLU A 28 16.35 -2.22 -10.88
CA GLU A 28 16.50 -1.81 -12.29
C GLU A 28 15.90 -2.82 -13.27
N VAL A 29 16.15 -4.12 -13.06
CA VAL A 29 15.60 -5.16 -13.94
C VAL A 29 14.07 -5.20 -13.85
N ILE A 30 13.53 -5.09 -12.63
CA ILE A 30 12.08 -5.06 -12.41
C ILE A 30 11.48 -3.75 -12.92
N HIS A 31 12.21 -2.65 -12.80
CA HIS A 31 11.84 -1.36 -13.34
C HIS A 31 11.67 -1.43 -14.86
N GLU A 32 12.64 -2.00 -15.58
CA GLU A 32 12.54 -2.21 -17.03
C GLU A 32 11.34 -3.10 -17.38
N LEU A 33 11.13 -4.18 -16.62
CA LEU A 33 10.00 -5.07 -16.81
C LEU A 33 8.66 -4.33 -16.63
N ILE A 34 8.48 -3.54 -15.56
CA ILE A 34 7.23 -2.80 -15.31
C ILE A 34 7.04 -1.71 -16.35
N SER A 35 8.09 -0.95 -16.66
CA SER A 35 8.03 0.20 -17.59
C SER A 35 7.73 -0.23 -19.03
N SER A 36 8.11 -1.45 -19.41
CA SER A 36 7.87 -1.98 -20.77
C SER A 36 6.44 -2.46 -21.02
N GLN A 37 5.58 -2.52 -19.99
CA GLN A 37 4.19 -2.96 -20.14
C GLN A 37 3.31 -1.82 -20.67
N LYS A 38 2.30 -2.14 -21.49
CA LYS A 38 1.36 -1.13 -22.04
C LYS A 38 -0.08 -1.32 -21.57
N SER A 39 -0.34 -2.37 -20.82
CA SER A 39 -1.71 -2.82 -20.54
C SER A 39 -1.85 -3.37 -19.13
N LEU A 40 -1.05 -2.85 -18.19
CA LEU A 40 -1.09 -3.32 -16.81
C LEU A 40 -2.39 -2.86 -16.14
N ILE A 41 -3.21 -3.82 -15.74
CA ILE A 41 -4.53 -3.60 -15.14
C ILE A 41 -4.49 -3.85 -13.64
N SER A 42 -3.73 -4.85 -13.18
CA SER A 42 -3.53 -5.10 -11.76
C SER A 42 -2.06 -5.17 -11.38
N PHE A 43 -1.74 -4.52 -10.25
CA PHE A 43 -0.41 -4.55 -9.65
C PHE A 43 -0.49 -4.96 -8.18
N HIS A 44 0.19 -6.04 -7.83
CA HIS A 44 0.22 -6.57 -6.47
C HIS A 44 1.67 -6.61 -5.99
N LEU A 45 1.95 -5.96 -4.87
CA LEU A 45 3.23 -6.02 -4.18
C LEU A 45 3.02 -6.59 -2.77
N GLU A 46 3.60 -7.76 -2.52
CA GLU A 46 3.32 -8.54 -1.33
C GLU A 46 4.63 -8.98 -0.65
N SER A 47 4.77 -8.72 0.64
CA SER A 47 5.92 -9.12 1.45
C SER A 47 7.28 -8.66 0.88
N CYS A 48 7.33 -7.44 0.33
CA CYS A 48 8.51 -6.88 -0.35
C CYS A 48 9.00 -5.60 0.35
N LYS A 49 9.56 -5.72 1.56
CA LYS A 49 9.87 -4.56 2.42
C LYS A 49 10.90 -3.58 1.85
N ALA A 50 11.90 -4.06 1.11
CA ALA A 50 13.01 -3.21 0.66
C ALA A 50 12.75 -2.47 -0.67
N TYR A 51 11.74 -2.90 -1.43
CA TYR A 51 11.60 -2.53 -2.85
C TYR A 51 10.43 -1.60 -3.14
N THR A 52 9.57 -1.32 -2.15
CA THR A 52 8.41 -0.43 -2.32
C THR A 52 8.83 0.91 -2.91
N ARG A 53 9.88 1.55 -2.39
CA ARG A 53 10.37 2.85 -2.89
C ARG A 53 10.77 2.85 -4.37
N ILE A 54 11.16 1.68 -4.90
CA ILE A 54 11.58 1.50 -6.29
C ILE A 54 10.36 1.28 -7.19
N PHE A 55 9.45 0.40 -6.77
CA PHE A 55 8.32 0.00 -7.64
C PHE A 55 7.15 0.97 -7.55
N PHE A 56 6.98 1.64 -6.42
CA PHE A 56 5.84 2.50 -6.17
C PHE A 56 5.73 3.68 -7.16
N PRO A 57 6.82 4.40 -7.50
CA PRO A 57 6.75 5.47 -8.51
C PRO A 57 6.35 4.99 -9.90
N LEU A 58 6.58 3.72 -10.23
CA LEU A 58 6.32 3.17 -11.56
C LEU A 58 4.83 2.96 -11.86
N LEU A 59 3.98 3.03 -10.84
CA LEU A 59 2.55 2.98 -11.03
C LEU A 59 2.03 4.14 -11.86
N SER A 60 2.67 5.32 -11.79
CA SER A 60 2.30 6.50 -12.59
C SER A 60 2.36 6.23 -14.10
N ILE A 61 3.27 5.36 -14.56
CA ILE A 61 3.39 4.97 -15.97
C ILE A 61 2.10 4.28 -16.46
N HIS A 62 1.42 3.57 -15.56
CA HIS A 62 0.23 2.78 -15.85
C HIS A 62 -1.04 3.41 -15.29
N SER A 63 -1.00 4.69 -14.91
CA SER A 63 -2.13 5.45 -14.34
C SER A 63 -3.40 5.40 -15.21
N GLY A 64 -3.23 5.37 -16.55
CA GLY A 64 -4.34 5.25 -17.49
C GLY A 64 -4.97 3.85 -17.59
N THR A 65 -4.30 2.79 -17.14
CA THR A 65 -4.76 1.40 -17.33
C THR A 65 -5.01 0.64 -16.03
N LEU A 66 -4.37 1.05 -14.94
CA LEU A 66 -4.51 0.39 -13.65
C LEU A 66 -5.93 0.51 -13.11
N LYS A 67 -6.48 -0.63 -12.72
CA LYS A 67 -7.77 -0.78 -12.08
C LYS A 67 -7.66 -1.31 -10.66
N HIS A 68 -6.72 -2.21 -10.41
CA HIS A 68 -6.54 -2.83 -9.10
C HIS A 68 -5.10 -2.69 -8.60
N ILE A 69 -4.93 -2.19 -7.39
CA ILE A 69 -3.63 -2.08 -6.72
C ILE A 69 -3.72 -2.76 -5.37
N LYS A 70 -2.78 -3.66 -5.08
CA LYS A 70 -2.67 -4.36 -3.80
C LYS A 70 -1.28 -4.19 -3.21
N PHE A 71 -1.25 -3.77 -1.95
CA PHE A 71 -0.09 -3.72 -1.09
C PHE A 71 -0.35 -4.59 0.15
N ASP A 72 0.51 -5.57 0.39
CA ASP A 72 0.36 -6.55 1.48
C ASP A 72 1.68 -6.74 2.20
N GLN A 73 1.77 -6.41 3.48
CA GLN A 73 2.99 -6.50 4.29
C GLN A 73 4.20 -5.78 3.64
N VAL A 74 3.95 -4.62 3.02
CA VAL A 74 4.99 -3.78 2.43
C VAL A 74 5.36 -2.63 3.37
N ASP A 75 6.59 -2.14 3.19
CA ASP A 75 7.12 -1.01 3.94
C ASP A 75 7.26 0.20 3.01
N PHE A 76 6.59 1.32 3.33
CA PHE A 76 6.63 2.57 2.55
C PHE A 76 7.79 3.50 2.92
N LYS A 77 8.76 3.05 3.75
CA LYS A 77 9.94 3.84 4.09
C LYS A 77 10.70 4.26 2.82
N GLY A 78 10.95 5.56 2.70
CA GLY A 78 11.62 6.16 1.54
C GLY A 78 10.67 6.53 0.40
N CYS A 79 9.39 6.18 0.46
CA CYS A 79 8.37 6.78 -0.40
C CYS A 79 8.09 8.21 0.09
N THR A 80 7.87 9.14 -0.82
CA THR A 80 7.63 10.56 -0.49
C THR A 80 6.17 10.97 -0.65
N SER A 81 5.45 10.35 -1.59
CA SER A 81 4.11 10.79 -1.98
C SER A 81 3.33 9.64 -2.61
N TRP A 82 2.03 9.53 -2.32
CA TRP A 82 1.07 8.61 -2.95
C TRP A 82 0.43 9.16 -4.22
N ALA A 83 1.02 10.20 -4.81
CA ALA A 83 0.63 10.72 -6.13
C ALA A 83 0.47 9.62 -7.21
N PRO A 84 1.35 8.59 -7.31
CA PRO A 84 1.18 7.52 -8.30
C PRO A 84 -0.14 6.74 -8.22
N ILE A 85 -0.68 6.55 -7.00
CA ILE A 85 -2.01 5.95 -6.83
C ILE A 85 -3.09 6.98 -7.21
N SER A 86 -2.88 8.22 -6.77
CA SER A 86 -3.80 9.33 -6.96
C SER A 86 -4.05 9.63 -8.45
N ASP A 87 -3.03 9.44 -9.29
CA ASP A 87 -3.10 9.68 -10.73
C ASP A 87 -3.90 8.58 -11.48
N CYS A 88 -4.18 7.44 -10.84
CA CYS A 88 -4.87 6.32 -11.46
C CYS A 88 -6.39 6.58 -11.59
N ALA A 89 -6.79 7.30 -12.64
CA ALA A 89 -8.19 7.70 -12.87
C ALA A 89 -9.18 6.52 -13.02
N ASN A 90 -8.68 5.35 -13.45
CA ASN A 90 -9.48 4.14 -13.65
C ASN A 90 -9.42 3.16 -12.46
N LEU A 91 -8.88 3.58 -11.32
CA LEU A 91 -8.74 2.72 -10.15
C LEU A 91 -10.12 2.34 -9.59
N GLU A 92 -10.39 1.04 -9.51
CA GLU A 92 -11.61 0.44 -8.99
C GLU A 92 -11.40 -0.19 -7.61
N LEU A 93 -10.19 -0.67 -7.31
CA LEU A 93 -9.87 -1.33 -6.05
C LEU A 93 -8.46 -0.97 -5.57
N LEU A 94 -8.37 -0.50 -4.32
CA LEU A 94 -7.12 -0.33 -3.59
C LEU A 94 -7.13 -1.20 -2.33
N GLU A 95 -6.21 -2.16 -2.24
CA GLU A 95 -6.01 -2.98 -1.03
C GLU A 95 -4.70 -2.59 -0.35
N ILE A 96 -4.77 -2.18 0.91
CA ILE A 96 -3.63 -1.83 1.76
C ILE A 96 -3.73 -2.69 3.02
N ILE A 97 -2.89 -3.71 3.10
CA ILE A 97 -2.98 -4.78 4.09
C ILE A 97 -1.65 -4.84 4.83
N GLN A 98 -1.70 -4.64 6.15
CA GLN A 98 -0.57 -4.81 7.07
C GLN A 98 0.69 -4.03 6.66
N CYS A 99 0.51 -2.84 6.07
CA CYS A 99 1.62 -2.00 5.58
C CYS A 99 2.17 -1.08 6.68
N THR A 100 3.45 -0.68 6.57
CA THR A 100 4.14 0.17 7.57
C THR A 100 4.76 1.44 6.97
N ASN A 101 5.14 2.38 7.83
CA ASN A 101 5.83 3.65 7.48
C ASN A 101 5.06 4.56 6.51
N MET A 102 3.73 4.62 6.65
CA MET A 102 2.87 5.55 5.92
C MET A 102 2.70 6.85 6.72
N GLY A 103 3.12 7.98 6.16
CA GLY A 103 2.98 9.31 6.78
C GLY A 103 1.78 10.09 6.25
N ALA A 104 1.26 11.02 7.06
CA ALA A 104 0.11 11.87 6.69
C ALA A 104 0.37 12.67 5.40
N ASP A 105 1.53 13.30 5.28
CA ASP A 105 1.91 14.05 4.07
C ASP A 105 2.04 13.16 2.84
N MET A 106 2.52 11.93 3.04
CA MET A 106 2.68 10.95 1.96
C MET A 106 1.32 10.59 1.35
N VAL A 107 0.31 10.34 2.18
CA VAL A 107 -1.03 9.92 1.70
C VAL A 107 -1.90 11.08 1.24
N ARG A 108 -1.48 12.33 1.53
CA ARG A 108 -2.27 13.55 1.27
C ARG A 108 -2.80 13.68 -0.17
N PRO A 109 -2.03 13.35 -1.23
CA PRO A 109 -2.54 13.42 -2.59
C PRO A 109 -3.73 12.49 -2.81
N LEU A 110 -3.68 11.26 -2.30
CA LEU A 110 -4.77 10.29 -2.45
C LEU A 110 -6.04 10.76 -1.73
N ILE A 111 -5.91 11.24 -0.49
CA ILE A 111 -7.09 11.63 0.32
C ILE A 111 -7.75 12.93 -0.17
N SER A 112 -7.03 13.73 -0.95
CA SER A 112 -7.49 15.04 -1.44
C SER A 112 -8.21 14.94 -2.79
N ILE A 113 -8.26 13.74 -3.39
CA ILE A 113 -8.98 13.51 -4.64
C ILE A 113 -10.48 13.47 -4.40
N ASN A 114 -11.21 14.29 -5.14
CA ASN A 114 -12.67 14.33 -5.13
C ASN A 114 -13.32 13.52 -6.27
N THR A 115 -12.53 12.91 -7.16
CA THR A 115 -12.98 12.32 -8.43
C THR A 115 -12.85 10.80 -8.51
N LEU A 116 -12.77 10.10 -7.37
CA LEU A 116 -12.78 8.64 -7.40
C LEU A 116 -14.13 8.16 -7.94
N GLY A 117 -14.10 7.22 -8.88
CA GLY A 117 -15.31 6.71 -9.53
C GLY A 117 -16.26 6.04 -8.53
N GLU A 118 -17.56 6.04 -8.82
CA GLU A 118 -18.60 5.49 -7.92
C GLU A 118 -18.38 4.02 -7.51
N LYS A 119 -17.63 3.27 -8.31
CA LYS A 119 -17.30 1.85 -8.07
C LYS A 119 -16.03 1.64 -7.26
N PHE A 120 -15.30 2.71 -6.92
CA PHE A 120 -14.05 2.62 -6.20
C PHE A 120 -14.25 2.06 -4.79
N LYS A 121 -13.41 1.10 -4.43
CA LYS A 121 -13.40 0.47 -3.10
C LYS A 121 -12.01 0.49 -2.51
N VAL A 122 -11.94 0.66 -1.20
CA VAL A 122 -10.67 0.55 -0.47
C VAL A 122 -10.79 -0.52 0.59
N LYS A 123 -9.86 -1.47 0.61
CA LYS A 123 -9.71 -2.40 1.71
C LYS A 123 -8.48 -2.01 2.50
N TYR A 124 -8.68 -1.71 3.78
CA TYR A 124 -7.61 -1.32 4.68
C TYR A 124 -7.58 -2.24 5.88
N ILE A 125 -6.48 -2.95 6.06
CA ILE A 125 -6.22 -3.80 7.22
C ILE A 125 -4.91 -3.32 7.82
N LYS A 126 -4.91 -2.87 9.07
CA LYS A 126 -3.72 -2.32 9.74
C LYS A 126 -3.11 -3.29 10.75
N ILE A 127 -1.82 -3.13 11.03
CA ILE A 127 -1.14 -3.68 12.20
C ILE A 127 -0.36 -2.54 12.84
N ASN A 128 -0.82 -2.06 14.01
CA ASN A 128 -0.20 -0.99 14.83
C ASN A 128 0.09 0.35 14.10
N HIS A 129 0.34 1.42 14.86
CA HIS A 129 0.76 2.77 14.42
C HIS A 129 0.45 3.15 12.96
N SER A 130 -0.82 3.34 12.68
CA SER A 130 -1.37 3.65 11.37
C SER A 130 -1.52 5.15 11.12
N CYS A 131 -1.49 5.55 9.85
CA CYS A 131 -1.82 6.92 9.45
C CYS A 131 -3.31 7.19 9.70
N ARG A 132 -3.62 8.08 10.65
CA ARG A 132 -4.99 8.43 11.04
C ARG A 132 -5.77 9.07 9.90
N GLU A 133 -5.12 9.91 9.11
CA GLU A 133 -5.72 10.61 7.97
C GLU A 133 -6.16 9.63 6.89
N LEU A 134 -5.35 8.60 6.64
CA LEU A 134 -5.70 7.52 5.73
C LEU A 134 -6.90 6.73 6.27
N GLU A 135 -6.92 6.39 7.56
CA GLU A 135 -8.05 5.69 8.18
C GLU A 135 -9.37 6.43 8.05
N GLU A 136 -9.38 7.70 8.38
CA GLU A 136 -10.56 8.55 8.29
C GLU A 136 -11.05 8.63 6.85
N TRP A 137 -10.12 8.78 5.89
CA TRP A 137 -10.47 8.76 4.48
C TRP A 137 -11.05 7.41 4.04
N VAL A 138 -10.47 6.27 4.43
CA VAL A 138 -11.03 4.93 4.09
C VAL A 138 -12.44 4.76 4.65
N LYS A 139 -12.69 5.21 5.88
CA LYS A 139 -14.03 5.19 6.50
C LYS A 139 -15.03 6.04 5.70
N ARG A 140 -14.62 7.18 5.16
CA ARG A 140 -15.49 8.01 4.30
C ARG A 140 -15.77 7.32 2.97
N VAL A 141 -14.75 6.77 2.30
CA VAL A 141 -14.90 6.13 0.98
C VAL A 141 -15.79 4.90 1.03
N ASN A 142 -15.65 4.04 2.03
CA ASN A 142 -16.47 2.82 2.13
C ASN A 142 -17.90 3.09 2.66
N GLY A 143 -18.22 4.35 2.96
CA GLY A 143 -19.28 4.72 3.91
C GLY A 143 -18.93 4.20 5.31
N TYR A 144 -19.57 4.73 6.35
CA TYR A 144 -19.47 4.18 7.71
C TYR A 144 -20.09 2.77 7.78
N ARG A 145 -19.51 1.79 7.10
CA ARG A 145 -19.81 0.37 7.23
C ARG A 145 -18.72 -0.20 8.12
N ARG A 146 -19.12 -0.61 9.33
CA ARG A 146 -18.26 -1.40 10.22
C ARG A 146 -17.69 -2.56 9.41
N ILE A 147 -16.38 -2.53 9.19
CA ILE A 147 -15.67 -3.71 8.72
C ILE A 147 -15.52 -4.57 9.96
N ASP A 148 -16.34 -5.61 10.08
CA ASP A 148 -16.18 -6.61 11.12
C ASP A 148 -14.86 -7.33 10.86
N LEU A 149 -13.84 -6.98 11.67
CA LEU A 149 -12.57 -7.71 11.68
C LEU A 149 -12.82 -9.12 12.24
N PRO A 150 -12.15 -10.15 11.70
CA PRO A 150 -12.11 -11.46 12.34
C PRO A 150 -11.61 -11.31 13.80
N ILE A 151 -12.30 -11.98 14.73
CA ILE A 151 -12.13 -11.86 16.19
C ILE A 151 -10.68 -12.04 16.66
N ASP A 152 -9.86 -12.75 15.90
CA ASP A 152 -8.46 -13.04 16.25
C ASP A 152 -7.53 -11.82 16.22
N ILE A 153 -7.90 -10.75 15.50
CA ILE A 153 -7.06 -9.52 15.42
C ILE A 153 -7.36 -8.56 16.59
N GLN A 154 -8.58 -8.57 17.14
CA GLN A 154 -8.97 -7.69 18.25
C GLN A 154 -8.23 -8.03 19.56
N LYS A 155 -7.82 -9.29 19.73
CA LYS A 155 -7.12 -9.77 20.94
C LYS A 155 -5.65 -9.35 21.03
N LEU A 156 -5.06 -8.83 19.96
CA LEU A 156 -3.67 -8.36 19.97
C LEU A 156 -3.51 -6.97 20.57
N ASP A 157 -4.51 -6.09 20.43
CA ASP A 157 -4.47 -4.74 21.01
C ASP A 157 -4.64 -4.78 22.55
N GLU A 158 -5.47 -5.69 23.07
CA GLU A 158 -5.70 -5.83 24.52
C GLU A 158 -4.48 -6.38 25.27
N ALA A 159 -3.60 -7.13 24.60
CA ALA A 159 -2.39 -7.69 25.22
C ALA A 159 -1.24 -6.68 25.39
N SER A 160 -1.32 -5.51 24.75
CA SER A 160 -0.30 -4.44 24.82
C SER A 160 -0.54 -3.39 25.92
N GLY A 161 -1.69 -3.43 26.60
CA GLY A 161 -2.03 -2.53 27.70
C GLY A 161 -1.46 -2.97 29.04
N SER A 162 -0.14 -2.82 29.26
CA SER A 162 0.48 -3.10 30.56
C SER A 162 0.31 -1.92 31.53
N ASN A 163 -0.30 -2.23 32.68
CA ASN A 163 -0.01 -1.74 34.03
C ASN A 163 0.11 -0.22 34.28
N ASN A 164 -0.97 0.38 34.76
CA ASN A 164 -0.86 1.40 35.82
C ASN A 164 -1.45 0.81 37.11
N ARG A 165 -0.56 0.28 37.96
CA ARG A 165 -0.85 -0.04 39.37
C ARG A 165 -1.10 1.27 40.11
N THR A 166 -2.34 1.50 40.51
CA THR A 166 -2.65 2.36 41.65
C THR A 166 -2.01 1.74 42.89
N LYS A 167 -1.09 2.46 43.55
CA LYS A 167 -0.72 2.18 44.93
C LYS A 167 -1.47 3.15 45.81
N GLU A 168 -2.24 2.57 46.72
CA GLU A 168 -2.91 3.19 47.86
C GLU A 168 -1.88 3.87 48.78
N ILE A 169 -2.29 4.98 49.40
CA ILE A 169 -1.97 5.34 50.79
C ILE A 169 -3.29 5.72 51.44
#